data_AF-A0AAV4A1H0-F1
#
_entry.id   AF-A0AAV4A1H0-F1
#
_cell.length_a   1.000
_cell.length_b   1.000
_cell.length_c   1.000
_cell.angle_alpha   90.00
_cell.angle_beta   90.00
_cell.angle_gamma   90.00
#
_symmetry.space_group_name_H-M   'P 1'
#
loop_
_entity.id
_entity.type
_entity.pdbx_description
1 polymer ?
#
loop_
_entity_poly.entity_id
_entity_poly.type
_entity_poly.pdbx_seq_one_letter_code
_entity_poly.pdbx_strand_id
1 'polypeptide(L)'
;MRQSLGPEISPNQFGFMLDKGTRNAIFTLSMHMERCIEMQKDLHLWFIDYSKAFDKMRHVEMFRMLDKLDNDGKDLRVIRNLYWDQTASVRTEGEHNDFKSIKRGVR
;
A
#
# COMPACT_ATOMS: atom_id res chain seq x y z
N MET A 1 -15.29 -1.79 6.25
CA MET A 1 -13.99 -2.13 5.63
C MET A 1 -12.97 -2.90 6.50
N ARG A 2 -12.71 -2.56 7.79
CA ARG A 2 -11.61 -3.20 8.56
C ARG A 2 -11.75 -4.71 8.80
N GLN A 3 -12.98 -5.20 8.99
CA GLN A 3 -13.25 -6.64 9.20
C GLN A 3 -13.18 -7.47 7.91
N SER A 4 -13.43 -6.84 6.75
CA SER A 4 -13.42 -7.50 5.44
C SER A 4 -12.05 -7.54 4.77
N LEU A 5 -11.12 -6.64 5.15
CA LEU A 5 -9.74 -6.62 4.65
C LEU A 5 -8.88 -7.76 5.20
N GLY A 6 -9.07 -8.12 6.48
CA GLY A 6 -8.22 -9.11 7.17
C GLY A 6 -8.09 -10.45 6.43
N PRO A 7 -9.20 -11.09 6.01
CA PRO A 7 -9.16 -12.36 5.28
C PRO A 7 -8.44 -12.31 3.92
N GLU A 8 -8.40 -11.14 3.28
CA GLU A 8 -7.84 -10.95 1.94
C GLU A 8 -6.33 -10.65 1.98
N ILE A 9 -5.78 -10.31 3.15
CA ILE A 9 -4.37 -10.00 3.31
C ILE A 9 -3.58 -11.30 3.48
N SER A 10 -2.54 -11.46 2.64
CA SER A 10 -1.64 -12.62 2.71
C SER A 10 -1.00 -12.76 4.10
N PRO A 11 -0.88 -13.99 4.64
CA PRO A 11 -0.16 -14.24 5.89
C PRO A 11 1.32 -13.83 5.81
N ASN A 12 1.89 -13.71 4.60
CA ASN A 12 3.25 -13.26 4.35
C ASN A 12 3.37 -11.73 4.21
N GLN A 13 2.29 -10.98 4.41
CA GLN A 13 2.36 -9.52 4.55
C GLN A 13 2.84 -9.16 5.96
N PHE A 14 3.94 -8.42 6.01
CA PHE A 14 4.56 -7.95 7.26
C PHE A 14 4.46 -6.44 7.43
N GLY A 15 4.33 -5.68 6.33
CA GLY A 15 4.20 -4.22 6.37
C GLY A 15 2.79 -3.79 6.77
N PHE A 16 2.68 -2.77 7.62
CA PHE A 16 1.40 -2.17 8.06
C PHE A 16 0.42 -3.17 8.72
N MET A 17 0.93 -4.29 9.25
CA MET A 17 0.13 -5.29 9.94
C MET A 17 0.32 -5.16 11.45
N LEU A 18 -0.78 -5.33 12.20
CA LEU A 18 -0.68 -5.42 13.66
C LEU A 18 0.15 -6.65 14.03
N ASP A 19 1.03 -6.51 15.02
CA ASP A 19 1.90 -7.56 15.55
C ASP A 19 2.90 -8.19 14.56
N LYS A 20 3.08 -7.58 13.38
CA LYS A 20 4.14 -7.93 12.42
C LYS A 20 4.94 -6.68 12.08
N GLY A 21 6.24 -6.86 11.86
CA GLY A 21 7.10 -5.80 11.37
C GLY A 21 8.29 -6.32 10.59
N THR A 22 9.16 -5.39 10.20
CA THR A 22 10.36 -5.68 9.39
C THR A 22 11.25 -6.74 10.04
N ARG A 23 11.35 -6.75 11.37
CA ARG A 23 12.11 -7.76 12.10
C ARG A 23 11.57 -9.17 11.87
N ASN A 24 10.24 -9.35 11.86
CA ASN A 24 9.61 -10.63 11.56
C ASN A 24 9.88 -11.04 10.11
N ALA A 25 9.76 -10.10 9.16
CA ALA A 25 10.03 -10.37 7.75
C ALA A 25 11.47 -10.84 7.50
N ILE A 26 12.45 -10.12 8.06
CA ILE A 26 13.87 -10.47 7.96
C ILE A 26 14.11 -11.84 8.59
N PHE A 27 13.61 -12.06 9.82
CA PHE A 27 13.76 -13.35 10.50
C PHE A 27 13.16 -14.51 9.69
N THR A 28 11.95 -14.36 9.17
CA THR A 28 11.31 -15.39 8.34
C THR A 28 12.12 -15.68 7.08
N LEU A 29 12.64 -14.65 6.40
CA LEU A 29 13.50 -14.83 5.24
C LEU A 29 14.80 -15.55 5.61
N SER A 30 15.49 -15.12 6.68
CA SER A 30 16.73 -15.75 7.16
C SER A 30 16.54 -17.23 7.47
N MET A 31 15.46 -17.59 8.18
CA MET A 31 15.13 -18.99 8.46
C MET A 31 14.93 -19.82 7.19
N HIS A 32 14.27 -19.26 6.16
CA HIS A 32 14.11 -19.96 4.87
C HIS A 32 15.45 -20.12 4.14
N MET A 33 16.29 -19.08 4.17
CA MET A 33 17.62 -19.11 3.56
C MET A 33 18.50 -20.19 4.19
N GLU A 34 18.57 -20.21 5.53
CA GLU A 34 19.32 -21.21 6.29
C GLU A 34 18.84 -22.62 5.96
N ARG A 35 17.51 -22.83 5.89
CA ARG A 35 16.96 -24.14 5.57
C ARG A 35 17.31 -24.63 4.16
N CYS A 36 17.30 -23.74 3.16
CA CYS A 36 17.73 -24.08 1.80
C CYS A 36 19.20 -24.51 1.77
N ILE A 37 20.06 -23.79 2.50
CA ILE A 37 21.49 -24.11 2.61
C ILE A 37 21.68 -25.47 3.29
N GLU A 38 21.02 -25.73 4.41
CA GLU A 38 21.06 -27.02 5.12
C GLU A 38 20.67 -28.19 4.21
N MET A 39 19.67 -27.99 3.35
CA MET A 39 19.16 -29.01 2.44
C MET A 39 19.95 -29.11 1.12
N GLN A 40 21.05 -28.36 0.98
CA GLN A 40 21.82 -28.23 -0.26
C GLN A 40 20.94 -27.94 -1.48
N LYS A 41 20.00 -27.00 -1.32
CA LYS A 41 19.14 -26.51 -2.40
C LYS A 41 19.61 -25.14 -2.87
N ASP A 42 19.64 -24.96 -4.18
CA ASP A 42 19.87 -23.65 -4.77
C ASP A 42 18.75 -22.69 -4.37
N LEU A 43 19.14 -21.49 -3.96
CA LEU A 43 18.24 -20.41 -3.57
C LEU A 43 18.41 -19.21 -4.50
N HIS A 44 17.30 -18.74 -5.07
CA HIS A 44 17.25 -17.52 -5.87
C HIS A 44 16.24 -16.55 -5.25
N LEU A 45 16.67 -15.32 -4.98
CA LEU A 45 15.83 -14.27 -4.37
C LEU A 45 15.71 -13.07 -5.32
N TRP A 46 14.48 -12.60 -5.54
CA TRP A 46 14.20 -11.39 -6.33
C TRP A 46 13.65 -10.29 -5.43
N PHE A 47 14.38 -9.18 -5.35
CA PHE A 47 13.96 -8.00 -4.62
C PHE A 47 13.28 -7.03 -5.58
N ILE A 48 11.97 -6.84 -5.39
CA ILE A 48 11.16 -5.94 -6.22
C ILE A 48 10.74 -4.76 -5.36
N ASP A 49 11.14 -3.56 -5.76
CA ASP A 49 10.70 -2.30 -5.14
C ASP A 49 9.93 -1.44 -6.14
N TYR A 50 8.82 -0.86 -5.69
CA TYR A 50 7.98 0.00 -6.51
C TYR A 50 8.38 1.47 -6.31
N SER A 51 8.98 2.07 -7.33
CA SER A 51 9.39 3.48 -7.26
C SER A 51 8.17 4.40 -7.08
N LYS A 52 8.14 5.13 -5.96
CA LYS A 52 7.04 6.03 -5.57
C LYS A 52 5.68 5.33 -5.56
N ALA A 53 5.59 4.19 -4.87
CA ALA A 53 4.41 3.32 -4.84
C ALA A 53 3.10 4.07 -4.59
N PHE A 54 3.09 5.00 -3.63
CA PHE A 54 1.91 5.79 -3.31
C PHE A 54 1.61 6.85 -4.37
N ASP A 55 2.59 7.66 -4.80
CA ASP A 55 2.41 8.70 -5.84
C ASP A 55 1.93 8.14 -7.18
N LYS A 56 2.28 6.89 -7.50
CA LYS A 56 1.89 6.24 -8.75
C LYS A 56 0.55 5.50 -8.66
N MET A 57 -0.07 5.43 -7.49
CA MET A 57 -1.35 4.77 -7.31
C MET A 57 -2.45 5.50 -8.10
N ARG A 58 -3.22 4.76 -8.90
CA ARG A 58 -4.38 5.29 -9.62
C ARG A 58 -5.62 5.18 -8.75
N HIS A 59 -6.26 6.31 -8.43
CA HIS A 59 -7.43 6.35 -7.55
C HIS A 59 -8.58 5.47 -8.07
N VAL A 60 -8.84 5.48 -9.38
CA VAL A 60 -9.90 4.68 -10.01
C VAL A 60 -9.70 3.19 -9.74
N GLU A 61 -8.47 2.69 -9.86
CA GLU A 61 -8.17 1.27 -9.63
C GLU A 61 -8.21 0.93 -8.14
N MET A 62 -7.71 1.82 -7.27
CA MET A 62 -7.79 1.66 -5.82
C MET A 62 -9.25 1.55 -5.37
N PHE A 63 -10.12 2.46 -5.80
CA PHE A 63 -11.53 2.45 -5.41
C PHE A 63 -12.25 1.22 -5.97
N ARG A 64 -11.96 0.79 -7.21
CA ARG A 64 -12.51 -0.46 -7.76
C ARG A 64 -12.16 -1.68 -6.91
N MET A 65 -10.96 -1.73 -6.32
CA MET A 65 -10.56 -2.81 -5.41
C MET A 65 -11.29 -2.69 -4.06
N LEU A 66 -11.34 -1.49 -3.49
CA LEU A 66 -12.01 -1.25 -2.20
C LEU A 66 -13.53 -1.48 -2.26
N ASP A 67 -14.17 -1.22 -3.40
CA ASP A 67 -15.59 -1.50 -3.63
C ASP A 67 -15.95 -2.97 -3.43
N LYS A 68 -15.02 -3.88 -3.75
CA LYS A 68 -15.23 -5.33 -3.55
C LYS A 68 -15.13 -5.73 -2.08
N LEU A 69 -14.43 -4.93 -1.28
CA LEU A 69 -14.12 -5.23 0.11
C LEU A 69 -15.07 -4.51 1.07
N ASP A 70 -15.72 -3.43 0.65
CA ASP A 70 -16.59 -2.68 1.54
C ASP A 70 -18.01 -3.23 1.57
N ASN A 71 -18.50 -3.57 2.77
CA ASN A 71 -19.77 -4.28 2.93
C ASN A 71 -20.96 -3.31 3.14
N ASP A 72 -20.72 -2.16 3.76
CA ASP A 72 -21.78 -1.18 4.09
C ASP A 72 -21.58 0.21 3.46
N GLY A 73 -20.49 0.39 2.70
CA GLY A 73 -20.19 1.60 1.94
C GLY A 73 -19.75 2.81 2.78
N LYS A 74 -19.78 2.71 4.12
CA LYS A 74 -19.60 3.88 4.99
C LYS A 74 -18.15 4.37 5.00
N ASP A 75 -17.22 3.44 5.22
CA ASP A 75 -15.79 3.72 5.22
C ASP A 75 -15.35 4.23 3.84
N LEU A 76 -15.79 3.54 2.78
CA LEU A 76 -15.41 3.89 1.42
C LEU A 76 -15.94 5.27 1.00
N ARG A 77 -17.11 5.69 1.49
CA ARG A 77 -17.64 7.04 1.25
C ARG A 77 -16.73 8.12 1.86
N VAL A 78 -16.26 7.93 3.09
CA VAL A 78 -15.33 8.87 3.73
C VAL A 78 -14.02 8.94 2.96
N ILE A 79 -13.48 7.78 2.57
CA ILE A 79 -12.24 7.73 1.78
C ILE A 79 -12.44 8.40 0.42
N ARG A 80 -13.52 8.11 -0.32
CA ARG A 80 -13.81 8.77 -1.60
C ARG A 80 -13.88 10.28 -1.48
N ASN A 81 -14.53 10.80 -0.44
CA ASN A 81 -14.61 12.23 -0.20
C ASN A 81 -13.24 12.88 0.07
N LEU A 82 -12.28 12.14 0.64
CA LEU A 82 -10.91 12.64 0.85
C LEU A 82 -10.18 12.91 -0.48
N TYR A 83 -10.50 12.14 -1.52
CA TYR A 83 -9.89 12.21 -2.85
C TYR A 83 -10.76 12.92 -3.90
N TRP A 84 -12.03 13.22 -3.58
CA TRP A 84 -12.99 13.81 -4.52
C TRP A 84 -12.57 15.23 -4.93
N ASP A 85 -12.48 15.47 -6.24
CA ASP A 85 -12.09 16.74 -6.87
C ASP A 85 -10.91 17.45 -6.18
N GLN A 86 -9.94 16.66 -5.70
CA GLN A 86 -8.79 17.21 -4.99
C GLN A 86 -7.96 18.08 -5.93
N THR A 87 -7.64 19.28 -5.47
CA THR A 87 -6.70 20.20 -6.12
C THR A 87 -5.58 20.60 -5.18
N ALA A 88 -4.38 20.83 -5.72
CA ALA A 88 -3.25 21.38 -4.97
C ALA A 88 -2.56 22.51 -5.74
N SER A 89 -2.02 23.49 -5.02
CA SER A 89 -1.09 24.50 -5.53
C SER A 89 0.21 24.46 -4.74
N VAL A 90 1.30 24.86 -5.38
CA VAL A 90 2.62 25.02 -4.76
C VAL A 90 2.78 26.49 -4.40
N ARG A 91 3.19 26.74 -3.15
CA ARG A 91 3.52 28.08 -2.66
C ARG A 91 5.03 28.31 -2.74
N THR A 92 5.45 29.39 -3.36
CA THR A 92 6.87 29.79 -3.47
C THR A 92 6.97 31.29 -3.20
N GLU A 93 7.86 31.68 -2.28
CA GLU A 93 8.10 33.09 -1.91
C GLU A 93 6.83 33.90 -1.52
N GLY A 94 5.82 33.21 -0.98
CA GLY A 94 4.57 33.82 -0.56
C GLY A 94 3.45 33.76 -1.60
N GLU A 95 3.78 33.53 -2.87
CA GLU A 95 2.83 33.41 -3.98
C GLU A 95 2.40 31.96 -4.23
N HIS A 96 1.18 31.76 -4.71
CA HIS A 96 0.65 30.44 -5.09
C HIS A 96 0.58 30.34 -6.62
N ASN A 97 0.95 29.17 -7.15
CA ASN A 97 0.66 28.85 -8.55
C ASN A 97 -0.79 28.38 -8.76
N ASP A 98 -1.13 28.15 -10.03
CA ASP A 98 -2.44 27.61 -10.40
C ASP A 98 -2.73 26.28 -9.72
N PHE A 99 -3.96 26.14 -9.24
CA PHE A 99 -4.45 24.88 -8.69
C PHE A 99 -4.50 23.80 -9.76
N LYS A 100 -3.89 22.65 -9.44
CA LYS A 100 -3.88 21.47 -10.31
C LYS A 100 -4.68 20.35 -9.67
N SER A 101 -5.52 19.69 -10.48
CA SER A 101 -6.24 18.49 -10.06
C SER A 101 -5.27 17.34 -9.78
N ILE A 102 -5.46 16.70 -8.61
CA ILE A 102 -4.71 15.52 -8.18
C ILE A 102 -5.43 14.28 -8.69
N LYS A 103 -4.70 13.45 -9.47
CA LYS A 103 -5.25 12.24 -10.11
C LYS A 103 -4.56 10.95 -9.69
N ARG A 104 -3.48 11.05 -8.93
CA ARG A 104 -2.63 9.95 -8.46
C ARG A 104 -2.06 10.32 -7.10
N GLY A 105 -1.60 9.33 -6.35
CA GLY A 105 -1.09 9.55 -5.00
C GLY A 105 -2.04 9.04 -3.92
N VAL A 106 -1.58 9.10 -2.68
CA VAL A 106 -2.42 8.96 -1.50
C VAL A 106 -2.44 10.27 -0.73
N ARG A 107 -3.47 10.49 0.09
CA ARG A 107 -3.66 11.64 0.96
C ARG A 107 -3.66 11.21 2.42
#